data_AF-A0A699VI03-F1
#
_entry.id   AF-A0A699VI03-F1
#
_cell.length_a   1.000
_cell.length_b   1.000
_cell.length_c   1.000
_cell.angle_alpha   90.00
_cell.angle_beta   90.00
_cell.angle_gamma   90.00
#
_symmetry.space_group_name_H-M   'P 1'
#
loop_
_entity.id
_entity.type
_entity.pdbx_description
1 polymer ?
#
loop_
_entity_poly.entity_id
_entity_poly.type
_entity_poly.pdbx_seq_one_letter_code
_entity_poly.pdbx_strand_id
1 'polypeptide(L)'
;VGPAAVRQHSAQWLALLATMPVVETAQTIDYGHGTTRTYTSYLYLQEANVAVAKGLVWTVAPLADDEVRHQLAELAVKCYRKIPGQGPVAVALGNACLLALSQNGLPGVSALARVRPKIKQSNTQELIVGYITSASQTLGVSPAEIEDM
;
A
#
# COMPACT_ATOMS: atom_id res chain seq x y z
N VAL A 1 13.61 15.26 -17.99
CA VAL A 1 12.45 15.37 -17.09
C VAL A 1 12.94 15.84 -15.73
N GLY A 2 12.35 16.88 -15.13
CA GLY A 2 12.77 17.42 -13.83
C GLY A 2 12.00 16.83 -12.64
N PRO A 3 12.45 17.03 -11.38
CA PRO A 3 11.84 16.44 -10.18
C PRO A 3 10.35 16.77 -10.02
N ALA A 4 9.90 17.96 -10.41
CA ALA A 4 8.48 18.35 -10.35
C ALA A 4 7.60 17.51 -11.28
N ALA A 5 8.06 17.28 -12.52
CA ALA A 5 7.33 16.43 -13.47
C ALA A 5 7.31 14.97 -13.02
N VAL A 6 8.42 14.47 -12.43
CA VAL A 6 8.46 13.11 -11.87
C VAL A 6 7.44 12.97 -10.74
N ARG A 7 7.35 13.91 -9.81
CA ARG A 7 6.34 13.92 -8.74
C ARG A 7 4.92 13.88 -9.29
N GLN A 8 4.60 14.79 -10.21
CA GLN A 8 3.27 14.90 -10.80
C GLN A 8 2.83 13.60 -11.49
N HIS A 9 3.66 13.04 -12.36
CA HIS A 9 3.33 11.79 -13.04
C HIS A 9 3.27 10.61 -12.08
N SER A 10 4.20 10.53 -11.13
CA SER A 10 4.19 9.45 -10.13
C SER A 10 2.93 9.50 -9.26
N ALA A 11 2.49 10.68 -8.84
CA ALA A 11 1.24 10.84 -8.09
C ALA A 11 0.02 10.34 -8.90
N GLN A 12 -0.06 10.65 -10.19
CA GLN A 12 -1.12 10.14 -11.07
C GLN A 12 -1.11 8.61 -11.16
N TRP A 13 0.07 8.01 -11.32
CA TRP A 13 0.21 6.55 -11.36
C TRP A 13 -0.13 5.90 -10.01
N LEU A 14 0.30 6.48 -8.89
CA LEU A 14 -0.07 5.99 -7.55
C LEU A 14 -1.58 6.10 -7.31
N ALA A 15 -2.20 7.21 -7.70
CA ALA A 15 -3.65 7.40 -7.62
C ALA A 15 -4.42 6.37 -8.47
N LEU A 16 -3.93 6.10 -9.69
CA LEU A 16 -4.48 5.03 -10.53
C LEU A 16 -4.39 3.67 -9.82
N LEU A 17 -3.23 3.32 -9.27
CA LEU A 17 -3.04 2.06 -8.53
C LEU A 17 -3.97 1.97 -7.31
N ALA A 18 -4.15 3.05 -6.55
CA ALA A 18 -5.02 3.07 -5.38
C ALA A 18 -6.50 2.88 -5.73
N THR A 19 -6.95 3.48 -6.84
CA THR A 19 -8.36 3.46 -7.28
C THR A 19 -8.72 2.27 -8.17
N MET A 20 -7.75 1.63 -8.82
CA MET A 20 -7.99 0.52 -9.73
C MET A 20 -8.76 -0.63 -9.03
N PRO A 21 -9.82 -1.17 -9.64
CA PRO A 21 -10.62 -2.21 -9.02
C PRO A 21 -9.84 -3.52 -8.88
N VAL A 22 -10.24 -4.34 -7.91
CA VAL A 22 -9.86 -5.75 -7.88
C VAL A 22 -10.92 -6.49 -8.68
N VAL A 23 -10.50 -7.13 -9.78
CA VAL A 23 -11.39 -7.87 -10.68
C VAL A 23 -11.73 -9.20 -10.03
N GLU A 24 -13.02 -9.43 -9.79
CA GLU A 24 -13.55 -10.71 -9.33
C GLU A 24 -14.03 -11.50 -10.56
N THR A 25 -13.57 -12.74 -10.70
CA THR A 25 -13.99 -13.63 -11.78
C THR A 25 -14.46 -14.96 -11.20
N ALA A 26 -15.73 -15.27 -11.44
CA ALA A 26 -16.32 -16.56 -11.10
C ALA A 26 -16.29 -17.49 -12.31
N GLN A 27 -15.77 -18.70 -12.14
CA GLN A 27 -15.75 -19.74 -13.15
C GLN A 27 -16.46 -20.98 -12.61
N THR A 28 -17.52 -21.41 -13.28
CA THR A 28 -18.21 -22.66 -12.98
C THR A 28 -17.66 -23.76 -13.87
N ILE A 29 -17.07 -24.77 -13.24
CA ILE A 29 -16.57 -25.97 -13.91
C ILE A 29 -17.59 -27.08 -13.72
N ASP A 30 -18.08 -27.64 -14.82
CA ASP A 30 -18.88 -28.86 -14.84
C ASP A 30 -17.95 -30.08 -14.93
N TYR A 31 -18.01 -30.94 -13.92
CA TYR A 31 -17.21 -32.16 -13.84
C TYR A 31 -17.94 -33.38 -14.43
N GLY A 32 -19.14 -33.19 -15.00
CA GLY A 32 -20.03 -34.23 -15.45
C GLY A 32 -20.94 -34.76 -14.34
N HIS A 33 -21.94 -35.56 -14.72
CA HIS A 33 -22.90 -36.19 -13.80
C HIS A 33 -23.66 -35.23 -12.88
N GLY A 34 -23.89 -33.98 -13.32
CA GLY A 34 -24.59 -32.96 -12.53
C GLY A 34 -23.73 -32.33 -11.41
N THR A 35 -22.42 -32.60 -11.39
CA THR A 35 -21.51 -32.03 -10.39
C THR A 35 -20.84 -30.77 -10.95
N THR A 36 -21.35 -29.60 -10.58
CA THR A 36 -20.73 -28.31 -10.92
C THR A 36 -20.08 -27.67 -9.70
N ARG A 37 -18.91 -27.03 -9.87
CA ARG A 37 -18.28 -26.24 -8.82
C ARG A 37 -17.90 -24.86 -9.32
N THR A 38 -18.26 -23.83 -8.55
CA THR A 38 -17.90 -22.45 -8.85
C THR A 38 -16.66 -22.05 -8.07
N TYR A 39 -15.66 -21.52 -8.78
CA TYR A 39 -14.43 -20.98 -8.24
C TYR A 39 -14.40 -19.47 -8.47
N THR A 40 -14.19 -18.71 -7.41
CA THR A 40 -14.01 -17.26 -7.49
C THR A 40 -12.53 -16.93 -7.34
N SER A 41 -12.00 -16.17 -8.29
CA SER A 41 -10.65 -15.64 -8.28
C SER A 41 -10.68 -14.11 -8.24
N TYR A 42 -9.66 -13.52 -7.61
CA TYR A 42 -9.51 -12.07 -7.50
C TYR A 42 -8.16 -11.65 -8.09
N LEU A 43 -8.20 -10.71 -9.03
CA LEU A 43 -7.02 -10.14 -9.67
C LEU A 43 -6.98 -8.63 -9.45
N TYR A 44 -5.94 -8.16 -8.78
CA TYR A 44 -5.64 -6.73 -8.70
C TYR A 44 -4.55 -6.36 -9.71
N LEU A 45 -3.35 -6.90 -9.51
CA LEU A 45 -2.21 -6.74 -10.40
C LEU A 45 -1.63 -8.10 -10.70
N GLN A 46 -1.16 -8.28 -11.93
CA GLN A 46 -0.26 -9.38 -12.26
C GLN A 46 1.07 -9.20 -11.52
N GLU A 47 1.76 -10.29 -11.24
CA GLU A 47 3.01 -10.28 -10.47
C GLU A 47 4.08 -9.34 -11.05
N ALA A 48 4.26 -9.35 -12.38
CA ALA A 48 5.17 -8.44 -13.08
C ALA A 48 4.81 -6.97 -12.81
N ASN A 49 3.52 -6.64 -12.77
CA ASN A 49 3.06 -5.27 -12.51
C ASN A 49 3.22 -4.88 -11.04
N VAL A 50 3.17 -5.84 -10.11
CA VAL A 50 3.50 -5.59 -8.70
C VAL A 50 4.97 -5.18 -8.56
N ALA A 51 5.88 -5.84 -9.28
CA ALA A 51 7.30 -5.47 -9.28
C ALA A 51 7.51 -4.05 -9.84
N VAL A 52 6.85 -3.71 -10.95
CA VAL A 52 6.91 -2.36 -11.54
C VAL A 52 6.34 -1.31 -10.58
N ALA A 53 5.19 -1.58 -9.95
CA ALA A 53 4.57 -0.67 -8.99
C ALA A 53 5.48 -0.40 -7.77
N LYS A 54 6.18 -1.42 -7.27
CA LYS A 54 7.18 -1.24 -6.21
C LYS A 54 8.35 -0.37 -6.68
N GLY A 55 8.83 -0.59 -7.91
CA GLY A 55 9.85 0.24 -8.54
C GLY A 55 9.45 1.71 -8.59
N LEU A 56 8.20 2.00 -8.97
CA LEU A 56 7.64 3.35 -8.94
C LEU A 56 7.66 3.94 -7.52
N VAL A 57 7.16 3.19 -6.53
CA VAL A 57 7.14 3.62 -5.12
C VAL A 57 8.54 4.01 -4.63
N TRP A 58 9.54 3.15 -4.86
CA TRP A 58 10.92 3.45 -4.44
C TRP A 58 11.57 4.58 -5.21
N THR A 59 11.21 4.75 -6.49
CA THR A 59 11.73 5.85 -7.31
C THR A 59 11.20 7.20 -6.84
N VAL A 60 9.92 7.28 -6.47
CA VAL A 60 9.30 8.54 -6.05
C VAL A 60 9.51 8.83 -4.56
N ALA A 61 9.80 7.82 -3.73
CA ALA A 61 9.95 7.98 -2.28
C ALA A 61 10.91 9.11 -1.85
N PRO A 62 12.12 9.27 -2.44
CA PRO A 62 13.04 10.36 -2.09
C PRO A 62 12.56 11.75 -2.55
N LEU A 63 11.56 11.79 -3.44
CA LEU A 63 11.01 12.99 -4.04
C LEU A 63 9.63 13.31 -3.49
N ALA A 64 9.12 12.62 -2.46
CA ALA A 64 7.73 12.78 -2.10
C ALA A 64 7.42 14.18 -1.53
N ASP A 65 6.40 14.81 -2.09
CA ASP A 65 5.69 15.94 -1.50
C ASP A 65 4.41 15.46 -0.82
N ASP A 66 3.55 16.39 -0.39
CA ASP A 66 2.31 16.04 0.32
C ASP A 66 1.38 15.18 -0.53
N GLU A 67 1.30 15.45 -1.83
CA GLU A 67 0.46 14.69 -2.75
C GLU A 67 1.00 13.27 -2.93
N VAL A 68 2.30 13.09 -3.18
CA VAL A 68 2.88 11.74 -3.29
C VAL A 68 2.70 10.96 -1.98
N ARG A 69 2.92 11.58 -0.81
CA ARG A 69 2.69 10.95 0.49
C ARG A 69 1.24 10.52 0.67
N HIS A 70 0.30 11.38 0.27
CA HIS A 70 -1.13 11.06 0.31
C HIS A 70 -1.44 9.83 -0.55
N GLN A 71 -0.95 9.79 -1.79
CA GLN A 71 -1.19 8.66 -2.68
C GLN A 71 -0.50 7.36 -2.22
N LEU A 72 0.69 7.44 -1.61
CA LEU A 72 1.35 6.29 -0.98
C LEU A 72 0.51 5.73 0.18
N ALA A 73 -0.09 6.60 1.00
CA ALA A 73 -0.95 6.20 2.11
C ALA A 73 -2.23 5.50 1.61
N GLU A 74 -2.90 6.05 0.60
CA GLU A 74 -4.11 5.45 0.03
C GLU A 74 -3.80 4.11 -0.67
N LEU A 75 -2.69 4.04 -1.40
CA LEU A 75 -2.24 2.78 -2.01
C LEU A 75 -1.90 1.72 -0.95
N ALA A 76 -1.25 2.09 0.15
CA ALA A 76 -0.98 1.18 1.26
C ALA A 76 -2.29 0.58 1.81
N VAL A 77 -3.29 1.43 2.11
CA VAL A 77 -4.61 0.99 2.60
C VAL A 77 -5.28 0.04 1.60
N LYS A 78 -5.26 0.37 0.31
CA LYS A 78 -5.78 -0.50 -0.76
C LYS A 78 -5.12 -1.89 -0.74
N CYS A 79 -3.80 -1.94 -0.63
CA CYS A 79 -3.02 -3.18 -0.63
C CYS A 79 -3.36 -4.11 0.54
N TYR A 80 -3.77 -3.55 1.69
CA TYR A 80 -4.17 -4.32 2.88
C TYR A 80 -5.67 -4.57 3.01
N ARG A 81 -6.49 -4.13 2.06
CA ARG A 81 -7.91 -4.47 2.03
C ARG A 81 -8.08 -5.99 2.01
N LYS A 82 -8.98 -6.51 2.84
CA LYS A 82 -9.21 -7.95 2.97
C LYS A 82 -10.02 -8.49 1.79
N ILE A 83 -9.52 -9.56 1.16
CA ILE A 83 -10.24 -10.44 0.24
C ILE A 83 -10.68 -11.69 1.04
N PRO A 84 -11.99 -12.02 1.09
CA PRO A 84 -12.48 -13.22 1.78
C PRO A 84 -11.78 -14.48 1.30
N GLY A 85 -11.27 -15.29 2.22
CA GLY A 85 -10.59 -16.56 1.92
C GLY A 85 -9.16 -16.45 1.37
N GLN A 86 -8.69 -15.25 0.99
CA GLN A 86 -7.35 -15.06 0.38
C GLN A 86 -6.42 -14.16 1.19
N GLY A 87 -6.96 -13.18 1.94
CA GLY A 87 -6.16 -12.24 2.73
C GLY A 87 -5.97 -10.89 2.03
N PRO A 88 -4.87 -10.16 2.29
CA PRO A 88 -4.63 -8.83 1.72
C PRO A 88 -4.47 -8.85 0.18
N VAL A 89 -4.88 -7.77 -0.48
CA VAL A 89 -4.79 -7.64 -1.96
C VAL A 89 -3.36 -7.74 -2.49
N ALA A 90 -2.40 -7.04 -1.88
CA ALA A 90 -1.03 -6.95 -2.39
C ALA A 90 0.00 -6.60 -1.30
N VAL A 91 0.30 -7.56 -0.42
CA VAL A 91 1.19 -7.36 0.74
C VAL A 91 2.55 -6.76 0.36
N ALA A 92 3.19 -7.26 -0.70
CA ALA A 92 4.52 -6.81 -1.10
C ALA A 92 4.56 -5.34 -1.57
N LEU A 93 3.49 -4.87 -2.23
CA LEU A 93 3.35 -3.47 -2.63
C LEU A 93 2.96 -2.59 -1.44
N GLY A 94 2.08 -3.08 -0.58
CA GLY A 94 1.72 -2.41 0.68
C GLY A 94 2.95 -2.15 1.55
N ASN A 95 3.78 -3.16 1.79
CA ASN A 95 5.04 -3.03 2.52
C ASN A 95 5.97 -1.97 1.90
N ALA A 96 6.07 -1.91 0.57
CA ALA A 96 6.89 -0.90 -0.11
C ALA A 96 6.37 0.53 0.15
N CYS A 97 5.05 0.73 0.15
CA CYS A 97 4.45 2.03 0.47
C CYS A 97 4.70 2.43 1.93
N LEU A 98 4.56 1.48 2.86
CA LEU A 98 4.80 1.72 4.28
C LEU A 98 6.27 2.11 4.55
N LEU A 99 7.22 1.39 3.94
CA LEU A 99 8.64 1.72 4.03
C LEU A 99 8.96 3.09 3.41
N ALA A 100 8.36 3.41 2.27
CA ALA A 100 8.53 4.71 1.64
C ALA A 100 8.06 5.84 2.57
N LEU A 101 6.89 5.72 3.17
CA LEU A 101 6.38 6.71 4.12
C LEU A 101 7.27 6.86 5.36
N SER A 102 7.84 5.76 5.90
CA SER A 102 8.70 5.83 7.09
C SER A 102 10.00 6.61 6.84
N GLN A 103 10.44 6.68 5.59
CA GLN A 103 11.67 7.37 5.19
C GLN A 103 11.44 8.84 4.80
N ASN A 104 10.19 9.32 4.85
CA ASN A 104 9.78 10.64 4.34
C ASN A 104 9.71 11.73 5.42
N GLY A 105 10.58 11.63 6.43
CA GLY A 105 10.62 12.54 7.57
C GLY A 105 9.31 12.60 8.34
N LEU A 106 9.15 13.65 9.14
CA LEU A 106 8.00 13.80 10.04
C LEU A 106 6.63 13.72 9.32
N PRO A 107 6.42 14.36 8.14
CA PRO A 107 5.15 14.22 7.41
C PRO A 107 4.83 12.79 6.99
N GLY A 108 5.85 12.01 6.58
CA GLY A 108 5.69 10.62 6.18
C GLY A 108 5.33 9.71 7.37
N VAL A 109 5.96 9.93 8.52
CA VAL A 109 5.68 9.15 9.73
C VAL A 109 4.30 9.48 10.32
N SER A 110 3.87 10.75 10.30
CA SER A 110 2.48 11.12 10.64
C SER A 110 1.48 10.46 9.68
N ALA A 111 1.79 10.36 8.38
CA ALA A 111 0.95 9.62 7.44
C ALA A 111 0.88 8.13 7.79
N LEU A 112 1.98 7.50 8.21
CA LEU A 112 1.99 6.11 8.70
C LEU A 112 1.10 5.90 9.92
N ALA A 113 1.19 6.79 10.91
CA ALA A 113 0.37 6.75 12.11
C ALA A 113 -1.13 6.75 11.74
N ARG A 114 -1.52 7.59 10.77
CA ARG A 114 -2.89 7.66 10.25
C ARG A 114 -3.32 6.45 9.42
N VAL A 115 -2.38 5.80 8.72
CA VAL A 115 -2.63 4.56 7.96
C VAL A 115 -2.83 3.36 8.88
N ARG A 116 -2.08 3.29 10.01
CA ARG A 116 -2.10 2.17 10.96
C ARG A 116 -3.53 1.69 11.31
N PRO A 117 -4.45 2.51 11.85
CA PRO A 117 -5.78 2.03 12.25
C PRO A 117 -6.67 1.53 11.10
N LYS A 118 -6.35 1.89 9.84
CA LYS A 118 -7.07 1.45 8.64
C LYS A 118 -6.70 0.03 8.22
N ILE A 119 -5.54 -0.47 8.65
CA ILE A 119 -5.03 -1.82 8.39
C ILE A 119 -5.37 -2.70 9.59
N LYS A 120 -5.84 -3.94 9.37
CA LYS A 120 -6.34 -4.80 10.47
C LYS A 120 -5.42 -5.97 10.81
N GLN A 121 -4.45 -6.25 9.96
CA GLN A 121 -3.53 -7.37 10.09
C GLN A 121 -2.49 -7.06 11.19
N SER A 122 -2.49 -7.83 12.29
CA SER A 122 -1.66 -7.57 13.48
C SER A 122 -0.17 -7.47 13.16
N ASN A 123 0.35 -8.38 12.33
CA ASN A 123 1.75 -8.34 11.88
C ASN A 123 2.12 -7.04 11.15
N THR A 124 1.17 -6.43 10.43
CA THR A 124 1.37 -5.18 9.71
C THR A 124 1.24 -3.99 10.65
N GLN A 125 0.36 -4.07 11.66
CA GLN A 125 0.32 -3.09 12.75
C GLN A 125 1.68 -3.01 13.45
N GLU A 126 2.24 -4.16 13.83
CA GLU A 126 3.56 -4.27 14.46
C GLU A 126 4.67 -3.71 13.57
N LEU A 127 4.64 -4.02 12.28
CA LEU A 127 5.58 -3.46 11.31
C LEU A 127 5.53 -1.92 11.28
N ILE A 128 4.32 -1.34 11.24
CA ILE A 128 4.14 0.12 11.24
C ILE A 128 4.63 0.73 12.55
N VAL A 129 4.36 0.10 13.70
CA VAL A 129 4.89 0.54 15.00
C VAL A 129 6.42 0.54 15.01
N GLY A 130 7.06 -0.50 14.45
CA GLY A 130 8.50 -0.57 14.29
C GLY A 130 9.07 0.58 13.45
N TYR A 131 8.42 0.91 12.33
CA TYR A 131 8.79 2.05 11.49
C TYR A 131 8.62 3.39 12.20
N ILE A 132 7.50 3.61 12.89
CA ILE A 132 7.28 4.85 13.67
C ILE A 132 8.36 4.98 14.74
N THR A 133 8.64 3.92 15.49
CA THR A 133 9.67 3.92 16.55
C THR A 133 11.05 4.27 16.01
N SER A 134 11.45 3.63 14.90
CA SER A 134 12.76 3.89 14.28
C SER A 134 12.87 5.32 13.76
N ALA A 135 11.79 5.84 13.16
CA ALA A 135 11.77 7.20 12.66
C ALA A 135 11.73 8.24 13.79
N SER A 136 10.98 8.00 14.87
CA SER A 136 10.98 8.80 16.10
C SER A 136 12.38 9.00 16.67
N GLN A 137 13.16 7.90 16.77
CA GLN A 137 14.55 7.94 17.23
C GLN A 137 15.43 8.81 16.33
N THR A 138 15.21 8.72 15.01
CA THR A 138 15.97 9.48 14.02
C THR A 138 15.62 10.96 14.01
N LEU A 139 14.34 11.29 14.23
CA LEU A 139 13.81 12.65 14.17
C LEU A 139 13.89 13.39 15.52
N GLY A 140 14.17 12.69 16.62
CA GLY A 140 14.20 13.28 17.96
C GLY A 140 12.82 13.67 18.49
N VAL A 141 11.76 13.02 17.99
CA VAL A 141 10.36 13.28 18.33
C VAL A 141 9.76 11.99 18.90
N SER A 142 8.96 12.09 19.96
CA SER A 142 8.33 10.90 20.55
C SER A 142 7.25 10.30 19.64
N PRO A 143 6.97 8.98 19.74
CA PRO A 143 5.87 8.38 18.99
C PRO A 143 4.49 8.99 19.29
N ALA A 144 4.26 9.41 20.54
CA ALA A 144 3.02 10.07 20.95
C ALA A 144 2.84 11.41 20.23
N GLU A 145 3.88 12.24 20.20
CA GLU A 145 3.86 13.51 19.47
C GLU A 145 3.58 13.32 17.97
N ILE A 146 4.08 12.24 17.36
CA ILE A 146 3.79 11.91 15.95
C ILE A 146 2.33 11.53 15.72
N GLU A 147 1.71 10.82 16.68
CA GLU A 147 0.30 10.42 16.59
C GLU A 147 -0.66 11.60 16.76
N ASP A 148 -0.23 12.66 17.44
CA ASP A 148 -1.00 13.88 17.72
C ASP A 148 -0.92 14.95 16.60
N MET A 149 -0.16 14.70 15.51
CA MET A 149 0.06 15.62 14.38
C MET A 149 -0.87 15.44 13.17
#